data_AF-A0A496TVP0-F1
#
_entry.id   AF-A0A496TVP0-F1
#
_cell.length_a   1.000
_cell.length_b   1.000
_cell.length_c   1.000
_cell.angle_alpha   90.00
_cell.angle_beta   90.00
_cell.angle_gamma   90.00
#
_symmetry.space_group_name_H-M   'P 1'
#
loop_
_entity.id
_entity.type
_entity.pdbx_description
1 polymer ?
#
loop_
_entity_poly.entity_id
_entity_poly.type
_entity_poly.pdbx_seq_one_letter_code
_entity_poly.pdbx_strand_id
1 'polypeptide(L)'
;MGGRMWIFRWIIIFIFIVLIIWFAIENADQKVTIKLFKYVFTDVPLVLVMFESFILGVIVWFLVSLFQNLKLKVQLKSIKNINTQLEKELKEMKDTLPEQNDDNIIEEEN
;
A
#
# COMPACT_ATOMS: atom_id res chain seq x y z
N MET A 1 5.11 -19.75 7.77
CA MET A 1 4.03 -19.33 8.69
C MET A 1 2.95 -18.46 8.00
N GLY A 2 2.63 -18.69 6.70
CA GLY A 2 1.84 -17.76 5.88
C GLY A 2 0.40 -18.17 5.52
N GLY A 3 0.03 -19.46 5.65
CA GLY A 3 -1.32 -19.92 5.26
C GLY A 3 -2.42 -19.67 6.30
N ARG A 4 -2.10 -19.82 7.59
CA ARG A 4 -3.10 -19.69 8.68
C ARG A 4 -3.62 -18.26 8.81
N MET A 5 -2.75 -17.25 8.72
CA MET A 5 -3.15 -15.83 8.78
C MET A 5 -4.07 -15.42 7.63
N TRP A 6 -3.92 -16.05 6.45
CA TRP A 6 -4.79 -15.76 5.32
C TRP A 6 -6.23 -16.22 5.60
N ILE A 7 -6.40 -17.45 6.10
CA ILE A 7 -7.72 -17.99 6.47
C ILE A 7 -8.39 -17.15 7.56
N PHE A 8 -7.67 -16.77 8.61
CA PHE A 8 -8.23 -15.95 9.69
C PHE A 8 -8.67 -14.57 9.18
N ARG A 9 -7.87 -13.96 8.29
CA ARG A 9 -8.23 -12.68 7.67
C ARG A 9 -9.53 -12.78 6.87
N TRP A 10 -9.69 -13.84 6.07
CA TRP A 10 -10.92 -14.04 5.30
C TRP A 10 -12.13 -14.35 6.18
N ILE A 11 -11.95 -15.10 7.27
CA ILE A 11 -13.03 -15.34 8.25
C ILE A 11 -13.50 -14.03 8.87
N ILE A 12 -12.58 -13.15 9.28
CA ILE A 12 -12.93 -11.85 9.84
C ILE A 12 -13.66 -10.99 8.81
N ILE A 13 -13.17 -10.95 7.57
CA ILE A 13 -13.84 -10.22 6.47
C ILE A 13 -15.24 -10.78 6.22
N PHE A 14 -15.40 -12.10 6.23
CA PHE A 14 -16.70 -12.74 6.03
C PHE A 14 -17.69 -12.37 7.15
N ILE A 15 -17.26 -12.49 8.42
CA ILE A 15 -18.08 -12.10 9.57
C ILE A 15 -18.49 -10.63 9.46
N PHE A 16 -17.57 -9.76 9.05
CA PHE A 16 -17.85 -8.34 8.85
C PHE A 16 -18.88 -8.09 7.75
N ILE A 17 -18.78 -8.79 6.62
CA ILE A 17 -19.76 -8.71 5.52
C ILE A 17 -21.14 -9.17 6.00
N VAL A 18 -21.22 -10.30 6.70
CA VAL A 18 -22.48 -10.81 7.25
C VAL A 18 -23.11 -9.80 8.20
N LEU A 19 -22.31 -9.17 9.06
CA LEU A 19 -22.79 -8.14 10.00
C LEU A 19 -23.34 -6.92 9.27
N ILE A 20 -22.68 -6.46 8.21
CA ILE A 20 -23.17 -5.36 7.37
C ILE A 20 -24.49 -5.72 6.70
N ILE A 21 -24.60 -6.92 6.12
CA ILE A 21 -25.82 -7.37 5.45
C ILE A 21 -26.97 -7.48 6.46
N TRP A 22 -26.72 -8.09 7.63
CA TRP A 22 -27.68 -8.16 8.71
C TRP A 22 -28.18 -6.76 9.08
N PHE A 23 -27.25 -5.83 9.31
CA PHE A 23 -27.59 -4.45 9.64
C PHE A 23 -28.41 -3.77 8.53
N ALA A 24 -28.07 -3.99 7.26
CA ALA A 24 -28.81 -3.45 6.13
C ALA A 24 -30.24 -3.98 6.06
N ILE A 25 -30.45 -5.28 6.33
CA ILE A 25 -31.79 -5.89 6.34
C ILE A 25 -32.63 -5.32 7.48
N GLU A 26 -32.10 -5.28 8.70
CA GLU A 26 -32.81 -4.74 9.87
C GLU A 26 -33.22 -3.27 9.72
N ASN A 27 -32.46 -2.52 8.92
CA ASN A 27 -32.71 -1.10 8.69
C ASN A 27 -33.23 -0.80 7.27
N ALA A 28 -33.72 -1.81 6.54
CA ALA A 28 -34.13 -1.66 5.14
C ALA A 28 -35.30 -0.69 4.97
N ASP A 29 -36.28 -0.74 5.88
CA ASP A 29 -37.46 0.13 5.86
C ASP A 29 -37.23 1.49 6.54
N GLN A 30 -36.07 1.70 7.17
CA GLN A 30 -35.77 2.96 7.81
C GLN A 30 -35.53 4.07 6.79
N LYS A 31 -36.19 5.19 7.01
CA LYS A 31 -36.04 6.40 6.20
C LYS A 31 -35.43 7.51 7.03
N VAL A 32 -34.55 8.29 6.41
CA VAL A 32 -33.84 9.39 7.05
C VAL A 32 -33.97 10.67 6.23
N THR A 33 -33.84 11.79 6.94
CA THR A 33 -33.70 13.11 6.32
C THR A 33 -32.24 13.50 6.28
N ILE A 34 -31.75 13.83 5.08
CA ILE A 34 -30.36 14.21 4.85
C ILE A 34 -30.32 15.69 4.49
N LYS A 35 -29.42 16.43 5.15
CA LYS A 35 -29.14 17.83 4.82
C LYS A 35 -27.73 17.91 4.24
N LEU A 36 -27.63 18.16 2.93
CA LEU A 36 -26.37 18.38 2.23
C LEU A 36 -26.25 19.84 1.83
N PHE A 37 -25.43 20.60 2.56
CA PHE A 37 -25.25 22.04 2.34
C PHE A 37 -26.58 22.81 2.32
N LYS A 38 -27.11 23.11 1.13
CA LYS A 38 -28.39 23.82 0.93
C LYS A 38 -29.56 22.89 0.56
N TYR A 39 -29.30 21.62 0.25
CA TYR A 39 -30.30 20.66 -0.18
C TYR A 39 -30.77 19.80 0.99
N VAL A 40 -32.08 19.57 1.06
CA VAL A 40 -32.70 18.71 2.06
C VAL A 40 -33.44 17.60 1.32
N PHE A 41 -33.07 16.36 1.61
CA PHE A 41 -33.72 15.18 1.07
C PHE A 41 -34.44 14.48 2.20
N THR A 42 -35.77 14.36 2.09
CA THR A 42 -36.61 13.65 3.07
C THR A 42 -36.93 12.26 2.58
N ASP A 43 -37.30 11.36 3.51
CA ASP A 43 -37.77 10.02 3.21
C ASP A 43 -36.79 9.14 2.41
N VAL A 44 -35.49 9.39 2.55
CA VAL A 44 -34.46 8.62 1.84
C VAL A 44 -34.19 7.32 2.59
N PRO A 45 -34.20 6.15 1.93
CA PRO A 45 -33.85 4.88 2.57
C PRO A 45 -32.45 4.94 3.18
N LEU A 46 -32.32 4.61 4.47
CA LEU A 46 -31.04 4.67 5.20
C LEU A 46 -29.97 3.82 4.53
N VAL A 47 -30.36 2.63 4.04
CA VAL A 47 -29.46 1.70 3.33
C VAL A 47 -28.83 2.37 2.11
N LEU A 48 -29.58 3.19 1.35
CA LEU A 48 -29.06 3.88 0.18
C LEU A 48 -28.01 4.92 0.58
N VAL A 49 -28.27 5.70 1.63
CA VAL A 49 -27.33 6.70 2.15
C VAL A 49 -26.02 6.06 2.58
N MET A 50 -26.10 4.95 3.31
CA MET A 50 -24.92 4.21 3.75
C MET A 50 -24.14 3.65 2.58
N PHE A 51 -24.83 3.11 1.58
CA PHE A 51 -24.20 2.56 0.38
C PHE A 51 -23.45 3.63 -0.42
N GLU A 52 -24.06 4.79 -0.66
CA GLU A 52 -23.40 5.89 -1.36
C GLU A 52 -22.20 6.42 -0.56
N SER A 53 -22.35 6.56 0.76
CA SER A 53 -21.25 6.99 1.65
C SER A 53 -20.08 6.00 1.62
N PHE A 54 -20.38 4.70 1.60
CA PHE A 54 -19.37 3.65 1.48
C PHE A 54 -18.64 3.74 0.13
N ILE A 55 -19.37 3.88 -0.98
CA ILE A 55 -18.77 4.04 -2.32
C ILE A 55 -17.83 5.24 -2.36
N LEU A 56 -18.26 6.39 -1.83
CA LEU A 56 -17.42 7.58 -1.76
C LEU A 56 -16.15 7.32 -0.95
N GLY A 57 -16.27 6.64 0.19
CA GLY A 57 -15.12 6.22 0.99
C GLY A 57 -14.15 5.32 0.20
N VAL A 58 -14.67 4.34 -0.54
CA VAL A 58 -13.87 3.45 -1.39
C VAL A 58 -13.17 4.22 -2.51
N ILE A 59 -13.86 5.16 -3.16
CA ILE A 59 -13.27 6.01 -4.20
C ILE A 59 -12.11 6.84 -3.63
N VAL A 60 -12.33 7.50 -2.48
CA VAL A 60 -11.29 8.29 -1.82
C VAL A 60 -10.10 7.40 -1.44
N TRP A 61 -10.35 6.25 -0.84
CA TRP A 61 -9.28 5.29 -0.49
C TRP A 61 -8.52 4.81 -1.73
N PHE A 62 -9.22 4.50 -2.82
CA PHE A 62 -8.61 4.08 -4.08
C PHE A 62 -7.72 5.18 -4.65
N LEU A 63 -8.18 6.43 -4.69
CA LEU A 63 -7.39 7.57 -5.15
C LEU A 63 -6.13 7.76 -4.29
N VAL A 64 -6.27 7.72 -2.96
CA VAL A 64 -5.13 7.81 -2.03
C VAL A 64 -4.13 6.67 -2.29
N SER A 65 -4.61 5.44 -2.43
CA SER A 65 -3.79 4.27 -2.72
C SER A 65 -3.07 4.40 -4.06
N LEU A 66 -3.75 4.93 -5.09
CA LEU A 66 -3.15 5.18 -6.41
C LEU A 66 -1.98 6.17 -6.31
N PHE A 67 -2.17 7.30 -5.62
CA PHE A 67 -1.10 8.28 -5.42
C PHE A 67 0.08 7.70 -4.64
N GLN A 68 -0.18 6.91 -3.59
CA GLN A 68 0.88 6.25 -2.84
C GLN A 68 1.68 5.30 -3.74
N ASN A 69 1.00 4.45 -4.53
CA ASN A 69 1.65 3.51 -5.44
C ASN A 69 2.51 4.21 -6.49
N LEU A 70 2.06 5.34 -7.04
CA LEU A 70 2.86 6.16 -7.96
C LEU A 70 4.11 6.72 -7.27
N LYS A 71 3.96 7.30 -6.07
CA LYS A 71 5.09 7.81 -5.28
C LYS A 71 6.10 6.72 -4.96
N LEU A 72 5.63 5.52 -4.62
CA LEU A 72 6.46 4.34 -4.36
C LEU A 72 7.26 3.93 -5.61
N LYS A 73 6.63 3.88 -6.80
CA LYS A 73 7.33 3.57 -8.06
C LYS A 73 8.41 4.59 -8.40
N VAL A 74 8.14 5.88 -8.21
CA VAL A 74 9.13 6.95 -8.44
C VAL A 74 10.31 6.81 -7.49
N GLN A 75 10.04 6.61 -6.19
CA GLN A 75 11.10 6.38 -5.19
C GLN A 75 11.94 5.15 -5.54
N LEU A 76 11.30 4.04 -5.91
CA LEU A 76 11.99 2.80 -6.29
C LEU A 76 12.93 3.01 -7.49
N LYS A 77 12.49 3.77 -8.51
CA LYS A 77 13.34 4.11 -9.65
C LYS A 77 14.54 4.97 -9.23
N SER A 78 14.33 5.95 -8.35
CA SER A 78 15.41 6.81 -7.85
C SER A 78 16.45 6.02 -7.06
N ILE A 79 16.00 5.14 -6.16
CA ILE A 79 16.86 4.29 -5.34
C ILE A 79 17.68 3.36 -6.23
N LYS A 80 17.05 2.75 -7.23
CA LYS A 80 17.75 1.88 -8.19
C LYS A 80 18.83 2.64 -8.97
N ASN A 81 18.52 3.85 -9.45
CA ASN A 81 19.48 4.68 -10.17
C ASN A 81 20.68 5.11 -9.31
N ILE A 82 20.45 5.40 -8.03
CA ILE A 82 21.51 5.74 -7.07
C ILE A 82 22.38 4.52 -6.80
N ASN A 83 21.76 3.35 -6.58
CA ASN A 83 22.51 2.11 -6.33
C ASN A 83 23.42 1.75 -7.51
N THR A 84 22.93 1.88 -8.75
CA THR A 84 23.75 1.63 -9.95
C THR A 84 24.87 2.64 -10.13
N GLN A 85 24.71 3.90 -9.69
CA GLN A 85 25.79 4.89 -9.72
C GLN A 85 26.87 4.56 -8.68
N LEU A 86 26.47 4.27 -7.44
CA LEU A 86 27.38 3.83 -6.38
C LEU A 86 28.17 2.56 -6.77
N GLU A 87 27.52 1.59 -7.40
CA GLU A 87 28.19 0.38 -7.91
C GLU A 87 29.22 0.70 -8.99
N LYS A 88 28.98 1.70 -9.85
CA LYS A 88 29.96 2.15 -10.85
C LYS A 88 31.14 2.86 -10.21
N GLU A 89 30.90 3.76 -9.27
CA GLU A 89 31.96 4.48 -8.55
C GLU A 89 32.86 3.52 -7.77
N LEU A 90 32.27 2.54 -7.08
CA LEU A 90 33.04 1.48 -6.39
C LEU A 90 33.91 0.68 -7.37
N LYS A 91 33.40 0.40 -8.58
CA LYS A 91 34.14 -0.33 -9.60
C LYS A 91 35.29 0.51 -10.17
N GLU A 92 35.03 1.78 -10.49
CA GLU A 92 36.06 2.71 -10.99
C GLU A 92 37.17 2.95 -9.97
N MET A 93 36.83 3.06 -8.67
CA MET A 93 37.83 3.14 -7.60
C MET A 93 38.67 1.86 -7.51
N LYS A 94 38.03 0.68 -7.64
CA LYS A 94 38.74 -0.61 -7.63
C LYS A 94 39.67 -0.78 -8.83
N ASP A 95 39.25 -0.31 -10.01
CA ASP A 95 40.03 -0.41 -11.25
C ASP A 95 41.18 0.63 -11.31
N THR A 96 41.09 1.72 -10.54
CA THR A 96 42.12 2.79 -10.47
C THR A 96 43.12 2.62 -9.32
N LEU A 97 42.78 1.83 -8.31
CA LEU A 97 43.74 1.33 -7.35
C LEU A 97 44.62 0.30 -8.09
N PRO A 98 45.94 0.52 -8.27
CA PRO A 98 46.79 -0.53 -8.79
C PRO A 98 46.62 -1.74 -7.87
N GLU A 99 46.43 -2.95 -8.43
CA GLU A 99 46.55 -4.19 -7.66
C GLU A 99 47.85 -4.07 -6.87
N GLN A 100 47.73 -3.85 -5.55
CA GLN A 100 48.82 -4.12 -4.66
C GLN A 100 48.93 -5.64 -4.72
N ASN A 101 49.79 -6.10 -5.63
CA ASN A 101 50.26 -7.47 -5.70
C ASN A 101 50.85 -7.79 -4.32
N ASP A 102 50.01 -8.39 -3.49
CA ASP A 102 50.33 -8.89 -2.15
C ASP A 102 51.09 -10.23 -2.25
N ASP A 103 51.82 -10.43 -3.35
CA ASP A 103 52.51 -11.69 -3.71
C ASP A 103 54.02 -11.65 -3.41
N ASN A 104 54.56 -10.60 -2.77
CA ASN A 104 56.01 -10.45 -2.52
C ASN A 104 56.43 -10.38 -1.04
N ILE A 105 55.72 -11.06 -0.12
CA ILE A 105 56.13 -11.09 1.32
C ILE A 105 56.59 -12.50 1.78
N ILE A 106 56.74 -13.48 0.89
CA ILE A 106 57.20 -14.84 1.30
C ILE A 106 58.45 -15.30 0.54
N GLU A 107 59.43 -14.44 0.27
CA GLU A 107 60.80 -14.89 -0.01
C GLU A 107 61.80 -13.87 0.56
N GLU A 108 62.87 -14.35 1.20
CA GLU A 108 63.86 -13.63 2.03
C GLU A 108 63.38 -13.40 3.48
N GLU A 109 63.82 -14.17 4.48
CA GLU A 109 65.21 -14.32 4.89
C GLU A 109 65.40 -15.66 5.66
N ASN A 110 66.36 -16.47 5.19
CA ASN A 110 66.95 -17.62 5.88
C ASN A 110 68.12 -17.16 6.75
#